data_AF-A0A7X9G4Q8-F1
#
_entry.id   AF-A0A7X9G4Q8-F1
#
_cell.length_a   1.000
_cell.length_b   1.000
_cell.length_c   1.000
_cell.angle_alpha   90.00
_cell.angle_beta   90.00
_cell.angle_gamma   90.00
#
_symmetry.space_group_name_H-M   'P 1'
#
loop_
_entity.id
_entity.type
_entity.pdbx_description
1 polymer ?
#
loop_
_entity_poly.entity_id
_entity_poly.type
_entity_poly.pdbx_seq_one_letter_code
_entity_poly.pdbx_strand_id
1 'polypeptide(L)'
;MSKSIIERYLRDIAGIHGTGSHVAETSFYPALERMLTAIGSTLTPKVRCVINPKSTGAGIPDGGLFTADQFRRSGAEVTASGEAFQGLLPSRGGIEAKAPQEDVEAIAGTEQVQRYWEHYRVVLVTNFRAFVLIGANPYGKPCMLEKFSLAASEDEFWHLASHPRRGASEHGERMFEYLKRVLLYNAPLCKPEDVAAILASYAHDARLRIQKAELPALKSVRDALEEALGLHFEGERGEHFFRSTLIQTLFYGVFSAWVFWARKKSLQTRDLPGFQQALFESSSSYSGGEHFDWRTAQYLLRVPMLRALFSQVADPGHLGALNLTEVLDWTAAALNRVNRNEFFESFDEGHAVQYFYEPFLQAFDPELRKELGVWYTPEEIVRYQVERVDAVLRSELGIADGLADPNVVVLDPCCGTGAYLRAVLRRIAATLQEKGGDALMAQDLKRAAMERVFGFEILSAPFVVAHLQLGLELENLGAPLQEQNGQPERVGVYLTNALTGWEPPSEKPKQIAFPGFEDERDAADKVKQEQPILVILGNPPYNAYAGISPDEENNLVEPYKVGLISEWGIKKFNLDDLYIRFFRLAEKRIAE
;
A
#
# COMPACT_ATOMS: atom_id res chain seq x y z
N MET A 1 -21.88 -6.04 0.83
CA MET A 1 -21.98 -6.77 -0.46
C MET A 1 -21.36 -8.15 -0.36
N SER A 2 -20.08 -8.27 0.03
CA SER A 2 -19.35 -9.53 0.21
C SER A 2 -20.11 -10.60 1.01
N LYS A 3 -20.53 -10.29 2.24
CA LYS A 3 -21.26 -11.21 3.14
C LYS A 3 -22.54 -11.77 2.51
N SER A 4 -23.29 -10.95 1.76
CA SER A 4 -24.55 -11.39 1.12
C SER A 4 -24.33 -12.40 0.00
N ILE A 5 -23.24 -12.25 -0.79
CA ILE A 5 -22.91 -13.18 -1.88
C ILE A 5 -22.50 -14.54 -1.31
N ILE A 6 -21.64 -14.55 -0.29
CA ILE A 6 -21.15 -15.80 0.31
C ILE A 6 -22.24 -16.48 1.15
N GLU A 7 -23.08 -15.73 1.86
CA GLU A 7 -24.25 -16.29 2.57
C GLU A 7 -25.17 -17.01 1.59
N ARG A 8 -25.43 -16.41 0.43
CA ARG A 8 -26.25 -17.03 -0.60
C ARG A 8 -25.59 -18.29 -1.16
N TYR A 9 -24.29 -18.27 -1.42
CA TYR A 9 -23.54 -19.45 -1.86
C TYR A 9 -23.72 -20.62 -0.87
N LEU A 10 -23.45 -20.39 0.42
CA LEU A 10 -23.58 -21.42 1.46
C LEU A 10 -25.03 -21.91 1.58
N ARG A 11 -26.01 -21.00 1.49
CA ARG A 11 -27.44 -21.36 1.55
C ARG A 11 -27.86 -22.22 0.36
N ASP A 12 -27.42 -21.87 -0.85
CA ASP A 12 -27.74 -22.62 -2.07
C ASP A 12 -27.13 -24.03 -1.99
N ILE A 13 -25.85 -24.12 -1.61
CA ILE A 13 -25.14 -25.40 -1.42
C ILE A 13 -25.83 -26.27 -0.36
N ALA A 14 -26.16 -25.71 0.81
CA ALA A 14 -26.84 -26.43 1.89
C ALA A 14 -28.24 -26.89 1.48
N GLY A 15 -28.97 -26.06 0.74
CA GLY A 15 -30.30 -26.40 0.22
C GLY A 15 -30.25 -27.58 -0.76
N ILE A 16 -29.27 -27.59 -1.67
CA ILE A 16 -29.05 -28.69 -2.62
C ILE A 16 -28.67 -29.97 -1.88
N HIS A 17 -27.71 -29.89 -0.96
CA HIS A 17 -27.27 -31.05 -0.16
C HIS A 17 -28.43 -31.64 0.67
N GLY A 18 -29.22 -30.78 1.31
CA GLY A 18 -30.36 -31.16 2.14
C GLY A 18 -31.50 -31.88 1.39
N THR A 19 -31.51 -31.87 0.06
CA THR A 19 -32.47 -32.68 -0.73
C THR A 19 -32.18 -34.18 -0.66
N GLY A 20 -30.95 -34.58 -0.31
CA GLY A 20 -30.49 -35.97 -0.32
C GLY A 20 -30.47 -36.64 -1.71
N SER A 21 -30.80 -35.90 -2.78
CA SER A 21 -30.94 -36.41 -4.16
C SER A 21 -29.94 -35.74 -5.13
N HIS A 22 -28.94 -35.04 -4.59
CA HIS A 22 -27.96 -34.33 -5.38
C HIS A 22 -26.94 -35.31 -5.98
N VAL A 23 -26.39 -34.94 -7.13
CA VAL A 23 -25.16 -35.52 -7.66
C VAL A 23 -23.99 -34.80 -7.00
N ALA A 24 -22.95 -35.56 -6.63
CA ALA A 24 -21.84 -35.08 -5.80
C ALA A 24 -21.12 -33.82 -6.33
N GLU A 25 -21.21 -33.53 -7.62
CA GLU A 25 -20.48 -32.45 -8.29
C GLU A 25 -21.42 -31.48 -9.03
N THR A 26 -22.07 -31.94 -10.10
CA THR A 26 -22.81 -31.09 -11.05
C THR A 26 -24.02 -30.37 -10.45
N SER A 27 -24.60 -30.92 -9.37
CA SER A 27 -25.74 -30.28 -8.70
C SER A 27 -25.36 -28.95 -8.05
N PHE A 28 -24.09 -28.75 -7.72
CA PHE A 28 -23.58 -27.54 -7.07
C PHE A 28 -23.10 -26.46 -8.04
N TYR A 29 -22.98 -26.78 -9.34
CA TYR A 29 -22.52 -25.84 -10.38
C TYR A 29 -23.31 -24.52 -10.43
N PRO A 30 -24.66 -24.52 -10.32
CA PRO A 30 -25.40 -23.27 -10.33
C PRO A 30 -25.05 -22.34 -9.16
N ALA A 31 -24.70 -22.89 -7.99
CA ALA A 31 -24.28 -22.09 -6.84
C ALA A 31 -22.90 -21.46 -7.08
N LEU A 32 -21.96 -22.23 -7.62
CA LEU A 32 -20.62 -21.77 -8.01
C LEU A 32 -20.69 -20.68 -9.09
N GLU A 33 -21.45 -20.91 -10.17
CA GLU A 33 -21.65 -19.96 -11.27
C GLU A 33 -22.20 -18.62 -10.77
N ARG A 34 -23.26 -18.67 -9.95
CA ARG A 34 -23.89 -17.48 -9.37
C ARG A 34 -22.92 -16.70 -8.50
N MET A 35 -22.16 -17.38 -7.65
CA MET A 35 -21.18 -16.73 -6.78
C MET A 35 -20.09 -16.03 -7.61
N LEU A 36 -19.43 -16.77 -8.51
CA LEU A 36 -18.33 -16.21 -9.31
C LEU A 36 -18.81 -15.09 -10.23
N THR A 37 -20.00 -15.20 -10.82
CA THR A 37 -20.58 -14.13 -11.65
C THR A 37 -20.99 -12.92 -10.82
N ALA A 38 -21.54 -13.12 -9.62
CA ALA A 38 -21.90 -12.01 -8.73
C ALA A 38 -20.65 -11.22 -8.31
N ILE A 39 -19.57 -11.91 -7.95
CA ILE A 39 -18.28 -11.28 -7.64
C ILE A 39 -17.72 -10.59 -8.88
N GLY A 40 -17.68 -11.28 -10.02
CA GLY A 40 -17.19 -10.74 -11.28
C GLY A 40 -17.97 -9.52 -11.78
N SER A 41 -19.24 -9.37 -11.41
CA SER A 41 -20.05 -8.19 -11.74
C SER A 41 -19.60 -6.89 -11.05
N THR A 42 -18.81 -7.02 -9.98
CA THR A 42 -18.21 -5.89 -9.24
C THR A 42 -16.89 -5.40 -9.86
N LEU A 43 -16.35 -6.14 -10.82
CA LEU A 43 -15.05 -5.87 -11.44
C LEU A 43 -15.19 -5.04 -12.71
N THR A 44 -14.08 -4.40 -13.09
CA THR A 44 -13.95 -3.69 -14.37
C THR A 44 -12.71 -4.21 -15.11
N PRO A 45 -12.85 -4.80 -16.32
CA PRO A 45 -14.10 -5.22 -16.94
C PRO A 45 -14.80 -6.31 -16.10
N LYS A 46 -16.14 -6.37 -16.20
CA LYS A 46 -16.93 -7.39 -15.48
C LYS A 46 -16.53 -8.79 -15.95
N VAL A 47 -16.47 -9.74 -15.02
CA VAL A 47 -16.19 -11.15 -15.31
C VAL A 47 -17.46 -11.98 -15.13
N ARG A 48 -17.71 -12.92 -16.04
CA ARG A 48 -18.83 -13.86 -16.00
C ARG A 48 -18.30 -15.29 -15.97
N CYS A 49 -18.83 -16.10 -15.07
CA CYS A 49 -18.62 -17.54 -15.07
C CYS A 49 -19.62 -18.20 -16.03
N VAL A 50 -19.14 -19.14 -16.83
CA VAL A 50 -19.97 -19.98 -17.70
C VAL A 50 -19.61 -21.42 -17.42
N ILE A 51 -20.59 -22.20 -16.96
CA ILE A 51 -20.45 -23.63 -16.68
C ILE A 51 -20.59 -24.43 -17.98
N ASN A 52 -19.84 -25.53 -18.10
CA ASN A 52 -19.80 -26.41 -19.27
C ASN A 52 -19.52 -25.67 -20.60
N PRO A 53 -18.45 -24.86 -20.71
CA PRO A 53 -18.07 -24.26 -21.98
C PRO A 53 -17.76 -25.33 -23.04
N LYS A 54 -18.00 -25.00 -24.31
CA LYS A 54 -17.66 -25.88 -25.44
C LYS A 54 -16.15 -26.15 -25.45
N SER A 55 -15.75 -27.40 -25.72
CA SER A 55 -14.33 -27.74 -25.86
C SER A 55 -13.66 -26.93 -26.98
N THR A 56 -12.46 -26.44 -26.69
CA THR A 56 -11.59 -25.71 -27.62
C THR A 56 -10.25 -26.45 -27.87
N GLY A 57 -10.18 -27.75 -27.58
CA GLY A 57 -9.00 -28.58 -27.87
C GLY A 57 -8.26 -29.18 -26.67
N ALA A 58 -8.59 -28.78 -25.43
CA ALA A 58 -7.93 -29.28 -24.21
C ALA A 58 -8.80 -30.24 -23.36
N GLY A 59 -10.01 -30.57 -23.82
CA GLY A 59 -11.08 -31.18 -23.02
C GLY A 59 -12.22 -30.19 -22.74
N ILE A 60 -13.16 -30.56 -21.86
CA ILE A 60 -14.29 -29.70 -21.45
C ILE A 60 -14.06 -29.35 -19.98
N PRO A 61 -13.58 -28.15 -19.66
CA PRO A 61 -13.51 -27.73 -18.26
C PRO A 61 -14.93 -27.57 -17.71
N ASP A 62 -15.08 -27.74 -16.39
CA ASP A 62 -16.38 -27.60 -15.72
C ASP A 62 -16.92 -26.17 -15.79
N GLY A 63 -16.02 -25.19 -15.92
CA GLY A 63 -16.38 -23.81 -16.18
C GLY A 63 -15.29 -23.01 -16.87
N GLY A 64 -15.65 -21.81 -17.31
CA GLY A 64 -14.73 -20.82 -17.87
C GLY A 64 -15.09 -19.41 -17.41
N LEU A 65 -14.06 -18.57 -17.23
CA LEU A 65 -14.20 -17.20 -16.75
C LEU A 65 -13.92 -16.19 -17.88
N PHE A 66 -14.94 -15.42 -18.25
CA PHE A 66 -14.94 -14.55 -19.43
C PHE A 66 -15.15 -13.09 -19.04
N THR A 67 -14.41 -12.17 -19.65
CA THR A 67 -14.63 -10.73 -19.45
C THR A 67 -15.75 -10.22 -20.35
N ALA A 68 -16.44 -9.16 -19.91
CA ALA A 68 -17.58 -8.58 -20.62
C ALA A 68 -17.25 -8.13 -22.05
N ASP A 69 -16.01 -7.70 -22.31
CA ASP A 69 -15.53 -7.27 -23.63
C ASP A 69 -15.35 -8.44 -24.61
N GLN A 70 -15.08 -9.67 -24.13
CA GLN A 70 -15.05 -10.86 -24.98
C GLN A 70 -16.41 -11.12 -25.64
N PHE A 71 -17.51 -10.72 -25.00
CA PHE A 71 -18.86 -10.81 -25.57
C PHE A 71 -19.21 -9.65 -26.51
N ARG A 72 -18.45 -8.54 -26.50
CA ARG A 72 -18.72 -7.34 -27.32
C ARG A 72 -17.90 -7.31 -28.60
N ARG A 73 -16.67 -7.82 -28.59
CA ARG A 73 -15.80 -7.87 -29.79
C ARG A 73 -16.35 -8.77 -30.90
N SER A 74 -17.31 -9.65 -30.61
CA SER A 74 -18.06 -10.46 -31.59
C SER A 74 -19.26 -9.73 -32.22
N GLY A 75 -19.50 -8.46 -31.89
CA GLY A 75 -20.60 -7.65 -32.45
C GLY A 75 -20.22 -6.73 -33.61
N ALA A 76 -18.93 -6.64 -33.98
CA ALA A 76 -18.48 -5.89 -35.15
C ALA A 76 -18.46 -6.85 -36.36
N GLU A 77 -19.44 -6.68 -37.24
CA GLU A 77 -19.72 -7.48 -38.45
C GLU A 77 -20.23 -8.91 -38.21
N VAL A 78 -21.54 -9.01 -37.92
CA VAL A 78 -22.32 -10.21 -38.27
C VAL A 78 -22.42 -10.26 -39.80
N THR A 79 -21.38 -10.75 -40.47
CA THR A 79 -21.50 -11.20 -41.86
C THR A 79 -22.43 -12.42 -41.89
N ALA A 80 -23.25 -12.54 -42.94
CA ALA A 80 -24.32 -13.53 -43.09
C ALA A 80 -23.86 -15.02 -43.13
N SER A 81 -22.58 -15.32 -42.89
CA SER A 81 -22.08 -16.65 -42.56
C SER A 81 -22.00 -16.76 -41.03
N GLY A 82 -22.76 -17.67 -40.40
CA GLY A 82 -22.90 -17.83 -38.94
C GLY A 82 -21.63 -18.26 -38.18
N GLU A 83 -20.47 -17.69 -38.48
CA GLU A 83 -19.15 -17.99 -37.92
C GLU A 83 -18.71 -16.99 -36.82
N ALA A 84 -19.59 -16.11 -36.35
CA ALA A 84 -19.27 -15.08 -35.34
C ALA A 84 -18.99 -15.61 -33.91
N PHE A 85 -19.10 -16.92 -33.68
CA PHE A 85 -18.92 -17.56 -32.36
C PHE A 85 -17.95 -18.75 -32.41
N GLN A 86 -16.82 -18.62 -33.10
CA GLN A 86 -15.73 -19.57 -32.89
C GLN A 86 -15.25 -19.47 -31.43
N GLY A 87 -15.11 -20.62 -30.75
CA GLY A 87 -15.05 -20.74 -29.30
C GLY A 87 -14.03 -19.81 -28.64
N LEU A 88 -14.53 -18.77 -27.97
CA LEU A 88 -13.69 -17.85 -27.21
C LEU A 88 -13.02 -18.61 -26.07
N LEU A 89 -11.71 -18.43 -25.91
CA LEU A 89 -11.01 -18.92 -24.74
C LEU A 89 -11.36 -18.04 -23.53
N PRO A 90 -11.64 -18.62 -22.35
CA PRO A 90 -11.88 -17.84 -21.13
C PRO A 90 -10.63 -17.05 -20.76
N SER A 91 -10.68 -15.72 -20.89
CA SER A 91 -9.50 -14.86 -20.66
C SER A 91 -9.05 -14.84 -19.20
N ARG A 92 -9.92 -15.25 -18.27
CA ARG A 92 -9.63 -15.35 -16.83
C ARG A 92 -9.42 -16.80 -16.37
N GLY A 93 -9.29 -17.75 -17.30
CA GLY A 93 -8.94 -19.14 -17.00
C GLY A 93 -10.12 -20.11 -16.95
N GLY A 94 -9.79 -21.39 -16.91
CA GLY A 94 -10.75 -22.49 -16.76
C GLY A 94 -11.06 -22.81 -15.30
N ILE A 95 -12.10 -23.60 -15.07
CA ILE A 95 -12.47 -24.13 -13.76
C ILE A 95 -12.52 -25.66 -13.84
N GLU A 96 -11.92 -26.32 -12.86
CA GLU A 96 -12.09 -27.75 -12.60
C GLU A 96 -12.74 -27.90 -11.22
N ALA A 97 -13.85 -28.62 -11.16
CA ALA A 97 -14.60 -28.88 -9.95
C ALA A 97 -14.69 -30.38 -9.66
N LYS A 98 -14.70 -30.73 -8.37
CA LYS A 98 -14.92 -32.10 -7.88
C LYS A 98 -15.80 -32.10 -6.65
N ALA A 99 -16.19 -33.29 -6.20
CA ALA A 99 -17.05 -33.47 -5.05
C ALA A 99 -16.45 -32.91 -3.74
N PRO A 100 -17.28 -32.43 -2.78
CA PRO A 100 -16.83 -31.93 -1.48
C PRO A 100 -16.07 -32.89 -0.57
N GLN A 101 -15.95 -34.16 -0.92
CA GLN A 101 -15.11 -35.14 -0.21
C GLN A 101 -13.65 -35.16 -0.72
N GLU A 102 -13.41 -34.70 -1.95
CA GLU A 102 -12.12 -34.81 -2.62
C GLU A 102 -11.11 -33.78 -2.08
N ASP A 103 -9.82 -34.11 -2.23
CA ASP A 103 -8.72 -33.21 -1.88
C ASP A 103 -8.35 -32.29 -3.05
N VAL A 104 -8.37 -30.97 -2.81
CA VAL A 104 -8.16 -29.96 -3.86
C VAL A 104 -6.72 -29.96 -4.38
N GLU A 105 -5.75 -30.31 -3.53
CA GLU A 105 -4.33 -30.33 -3.90
C GLU A 105 -4.03 -31.57 -4.76
N ALA A 106 -4.64 -32.72 -4.45
CA ALA A 106 -4.61 -33.92 -5.29
C ALA A 106 -5.22 -33.67 -6.67
N ILE A 107 -6.35 -32.96 -6.75
CA ILE A 107 -7.00 -32.62 -8.03
C ILE A 107 -6.10 -31.71 -8.87
N ALA A 108 -5.44 -30.73 -8.23
CA ALA A 108 -4.52 -29.83 -8.90
C ALA A 108 -3.34 -30.55 -9.58
N GLY A 109 -2.95 -31.73 -9.08
CA GLY A 109 -1.88 -32.56 -9.64
C GLY A 109 -2.29 -33.51 -10.77
N THR A 110 -3.55 -33.48 -11.22
CA THR A 110 -4.06 -34.41 -12.25
C THR A 110 -3.63 -34.03 -13.68
N GLU A 111 -3.54 -35.02 -14.57
CA GLU A 111 -3.29 -34.79 -16.02
C GLU A 111 -4.37 -33.91 -16.67
N GLN A 112 -5.60 -33.94 -16.15
CA GLN A 112 -6.68 -33.07 -16.61
C GLN A 112 -6.38 -31.59 -16.34
N VAL A 113 -6.00 -31.26 -15.10
CA VAL A 113 -5.63 -29.88 -14.74
C VAL A 113 -4.37 -29.44 -15.49
N GLN A 114 -3.40 -30.34 -15.71
CA GLN A 114 -2.24 -30.03 -16.53
C GLN A 114 -2.64 -29.61 -17.96
N ARG A 115 -3.50 -30.39 -18.64
CA ARG A 115 -3.98 -30.05 -19.99
C ARG A 115 -4.71 -28.70 -20.02
N TYR A 116 -5.50 -28.42 -18.99
CA TYR A 116 -6.20 -27.14 -18.87
C TYR A 116 -5.23 -25.98 -18.63
N TRP A 117 -4.21 -26.17 -17.80
CA TRP A 117 -3.20 -25.14 -17.57
C TRP A 117 -2.36 -24.86 -18.81
N GLU A 118 -1.96 -25.88 -19.57
CA GLU A 118 -1.22 -25.70 -20.83
C GLU A 118 -2.00 -24.85 -21.84
N HIS A 119 -3.32 -24.98 -21.84
CA HIS A 119 -4.21 -24.31 -22.78
C HIS A 119 -4.73 -22.94 -22.30
N TYR A 120 -5.14 -22.82 -21.03
CA TYR A 120 -5.74 -21.60 -20.47
C TYR A 120 -4.76 -20.76 -19.64
N ARG A 121 -3.59 -21.31 -19.26
CA ARG A 121 -2.55 -20.72 -18.37
C ARG A 121 -2.97 -20.43 -16.93
N VAL A 122 -4.27 -20.38 -16.65
CA VAL A 122 -4.84 -20.19 -15.32
C VAL A 122 -6.00 -21.17 -15.16
N VAL A 123 -6.02 -21.89 -14.04
CA VAL A 123 -7.10 -22.84 -13.71
C VAL A 123 -7.49 -22.66 -12.25
N LEU A 124 -8.78 -22.44 -11.99
CA LEU A 124 -9.34 -22.48 -10.64
C LEU A 124 -9.81 -23.91 -10.35
N VAL A 125 -9.18 -24.55 -9.36
CA VAL A 125 -9.57 -25.89 -8.90
C VAL A 125 -10.39 -25.74 -7.63
N THR A 126 -11.53 -26.43 -7.55
CA THR A 126 -12.39 -26.38 -6.37
C THR A 126 -13.10 -27.70 -6.06
N ASN A 127 -13.37 -27.92 -4.78
CA ASN A 127 -14.29 -28.94 -4.28
C ASN A 127 -15.46 -28.30 -3.53
N PHE A 128 -15.82 -27.07 -3.90
CA PHE A 128 -16.86 -26.21 -3.29
C PHE A 128 -16.57 -25.72 -1.86
N ARG A 129 -15.77 -26.44 -1.07
CA ARG A 129 -15.32 -26.00 0.27
C ARG A 129 -13.95 -25.31 0.25
N ALA A 130 -13.10 -25.69 -0.69
CA ALA A 130 -11.75 -25.14 -0.88
C ALA A 130 -11.53 -24.78 -2.35
N PHE A 131 -10.60 -23.85 -2.55
CA PHE A 131 -10.28 -23.24 -3.84
C PHE A 131 -8.76 -23.09 -3.93
N VAL A 132 -8.20 -23.50 -5.07
CA VAL A 132 -6.78 -23.34 -5.38
C VAL A 132 -6.66 -22.74 -6.77
N LEU A 133 -5.90 -21.66 -6.90
CA LEU A 133 -5.57 -21.08 -8.19
C LEU A 133 -4.27 -21.69 -8.70
N ILE A 134 -4.31 -22.26 -9.90
CA ILE A 134 -3.12 -22.76 -10.61
C ILE A 134 -2.74 -21.73 -11.67
N GLY A 135 -1.47 -21.40 -11.73
CA GLY A 135 -0.92 -20.51 -12.74
C GLY A 135 0.57 -20.75 -12.92
N ALA A 136 1.32 -19.72 -13.31
CA ALA A 136 2.75 -19.82 -13.53
C ALA A 136 3.53 -19.13 -12.40
N ASN A 137 4.62 -19.74 -11.97
CA ASN A 137 5.62 -19.05 -11.17
C ASN A 137 6.40 -18.04 -12.05
N PRO A 138 7.26 -17.20 -11.45
CA PRO A 138 8.02 -16.21 -12.22
C PRO A 138 8.89 -16.80 -13.36
N TYR A 139 9.28 -18.07 -13.27
CA TYR A 139 10.04 -18.81 -14.29
C TYR A 139 9.16 -19.49 -15.36
N GLY A 140 7.87 -19.21 -15.40
CA GLY A 140 6.93 -19.80 -16.36
C GLY A 140 6.54 -21.25 -16.09
N LYS A 141 6.94 -21.84 -14.95
CA LYS A 141 6.57 -23.22 -14.57
C LYS A 141 5.21 -23.24 -13.86
N PRO A 142 4.39 -24.28 -14.05
CA PRO A 142 3.11 -24.41 -13.35
C PRO A 142 3.35 -24.47 -11.84
N CYS A 143 2.56 -23.71 -11.08
CA CYS A 143 2.55 -23.79 -9.62
C CYS A 143 1.16 -23.51 -9.04
N MET A 144 0.94 -23.97 -7.81
CA MET A 144 -0.16 -23.50 -6.98
C MET A 144 0.16 -22.07 -6.53
N LEU A 145 -0.77 -21.16 -6.78
CA LEU A 145 -0.67 -19.75 -6.43
C LEU A 145 -1.34 -19.53 -5.07
N GLU A 146 -2.51 -18.90 -5.06
CA GLU A 146 -3.29 -18.66 -3.86
C GLU A 146 -4.25 -19.81 -3.57
N LYS A 147 -4.45 -20.09 -2.28
CA LYS A 147 -5.45 -21.05 -1.80
C LYS A 147 -6.36 -20.46 -0.75
N PHE A 148 -7.60 -20.93 -0.72
CA PHE A 148 -8.59 -20.55 0.28
C PHE A 148 -9.43 -21.77 0.66
N SER A 149 -9.73 -21.91 1.95
CA SER A 149 -10.64 -22.96 2.44
C SER A 149 -11.66 -22.41 3.42
N LEU A 150 -12.91 -22.83 3.25
CA LEU A 150 -14.01 -22.63 4.18
C LEU A 150 -13.97 -23.63 5.35
N ALA A 151 -13.47 -24.85 5.10
CA ALA A 151 -13.48 -25.95 6.07
C ALA A 151 -12.39 -26.98 5.74
N ALA A 152 -11.80 -27.61 6.74
CA ALA A 152 -10.73 -28.60 6.52
C ALA A 152 -11.28 -29.92 5.96
N SER A 153 -12.48 -30.31 6.41
CA SER A 153 -13.15 -31.55 6.02
C SER A 153 -14.52 -31.29 5.41
N GLU A 154 -15.07 -32.34 4.78
CA GLU A 154 -16.44 -32.33 4.28
C GLU A 154 -17.47 -32.14 5.42
N ASP A 155 -17.30 -32.85 6.54
CA ASP A 155 -18.20 -32.75 7.68
C ASP A 155 -18.27 -31.34 8.26
N GLU A 156 -17.11 -30.69 8.43
CA GLU A 156 -17.02 -29.30 8.86
C GLU A 156 -17.68 -28.35 7.86
N PHE A 157 -17.52 -28.62 6.57
CA PHE A 157 -18.14 -27.83 5.51
C PHE A 157 -19.66 -27.89 5.57
N TRP A 158 -20.23 -29.08 5.73
CA TRP A 158 -21.68 -29.23 5.83
C TRP A 158 -22.24 -28.60 7.11
N HIS A 159 -21.51 -28.72 8.23
CA HIS A 159 -21.86 -28.02 9.46
C HIS A 159 -21.85 -26.49 9.26
N LEU A 160 -20.84 -25.94 8.59
CA LEU A 160 -20.76 -24.52 8.26
C LEU A 160 -21.90 -24.07 7.32
N ALA A 161 -22.15 -24.84 6.25
CA ALA A 161 -23.15 -24.53 5.24
C ALA A 161 -24.57 -24.54 5.81
N SER A 162 -24.86 -25.38 6.83
CA SER A 162 -26.12 -25.36 7.57
C SER A 162 -26.37 -24.06 8.36
N HIS A 163 -25.31 -23.26 8.59
CA HIS A 163 -25.36 -21.96 9.26
C HIS A 163 -24.84 -20.83 8.35
N PRO A 164 -25.49 -20.55 7.21
CA PRO A 164 -24.92 -19.73 6.14
C PRO A 164 -24.60 -18.29 6.58
N ARG A 165 -25.41 -17.71 7.49
CA ARG A 165 -25.15 -16.37 8.05
C ARG A 165 -23.87 -16.33 8.87
N ARG A 166 -23.64 -17.37 9.68
CA ARG A 166 -22.44 -17.49 10.51
C ARG A 166 -21.21 -17.67 9.63
N GLY A 167 -21.25 -18.62 8.68
CA GLY A 167 -20.14 -18.86 7.76
C GLY A 167 -19.79 -17.62 6.92
N ALA A 168 -20.79 -16.89 6.43
CA ALA A 168 -20.56 -15.63 5.72
C ALA A 168 -19.98 -14.52 6.61
N SER A 169 -20.34 -14.47 7.89
CA SER A 169 -19.74 -13.53 8.84
C SER A 169 -18.29 -13.88 9.17
N GLU A 170 -17.97 -15.17 9.28
CA GLU A 170 -16.64 -15.65 9.68
C GLU A 170 -15.62 -15.68 8.52
N HIS A 171 -16.07 -16.02 7.31
CA HIS A 171 -15.20 -16.27 6.15
C HIS A 171 -15.53 -15.42 4.92
N GLY A 172 -16.71 -14.79 4.87
CA GLY A 172 -17.24 -14.24 3.63
C GLY A 172 -16.43 -13.09 3.04
N GLU A 173 -15.79 -12.27 3.87
CA GLU A 173 -14.94 -11.18 3.39
C GLU A 173 -13.62 -11.69 2.79
N ARG A 174 -12.92 -12.60 3.48
CA ARG A 174 -11.69 -13.23 2.96
C ARG A 174 -11.94 -14.01 1.68
N MET A 175 -13.03 -14.79 1.63
CA MET A 175 -13.41 -15.55 0.44
C MET A 175 -13.69 -14.62 -0.74
N PHE A 176 -14.42 -13.53 -0.49
CA PHE A 176 -14.75 -12.55 -1.52
C PHE A 176 -13.50 -11.88 -2.10
N GLU A 177 -12.57 -11.45 -1.25
CA GLU A 177 -11.30 -10.84 -1.70
C GLU A 177 -10.41 -11.85 -2.44
N TYR A 178 -10.28 -13.09 -1.94
CA TYR A 178 -9.59 -14.16 -2.65
C TYR A 178 -10.16 -14.39 -4.05
N LEU A 179 -11.48 -14.54 -4.17
CA LEU A 179 -12.12 -14.78 -5.47
C LEU A 179 -12.03 -13.57 -6.40
N LYS A 180 -12.04 -12.33 -5.89
CA LYS A 180 -11.73 -11.15 -6.71
C LYS A 180 -10.34 -11.24 -7.30
N ARG A 181 -9.33 -11.62 -6.51
CA ARG A 181 -7.94 -11.78 -6.99
C ARG A 181 -7.83 -12.90 -8.02
N VAL A 182 -8.52 -14.03 -7.81
CA VAL A 182 -8.64 -15.10 -8.82
C VAL A 182 -9.16 -14.55 -10.16
N LEU A 183 -10.27 -13.81 -10.13
CA LEU A 183 -10.92 -13.28 -11.34
C LEU A 183 -10.09 -12.18 -12.02
N LEU A 184 -9.19 -11.52 -11.28
CA LEU A 184 -8.28 -10.49 -11.77
C LEU A 184 -6.87 -11.00 -12.05
N TYR A 185 -6.55 -12.27 -11.75
CA TYR A 185 -5.17 -12.74 -11.83
C TYR A 185 -4.60 -12.52 -13.23
N ASN A 186 -5.31 -12.93 -14.29
CA ASN A 186 -4.83 -12.73 -15.66
C ASN A 186 -5.07 -11.31 -16.22
N ALA A 187 -5.39 -10.33 -15.37
CA ALA A 187 -5.47 -8.93 -15.77
C ALA A 187 -4.06 -8.33 -15.89
N PRO A 188 -3.81 -7.49 -16.90
CA PRO A 188 -2.55 -6.76 -16.99
C PRO A 188 -2.43 -5.82 -15.77
N LEU A 189 -1.26 -5.82 -15.13
CA LEU A 189 -0.92 -4.88 -14.06
C LEU A 189 0.01 -3.83 -14.64
N CYS A 190 -0.58 -2.79 -15.23
CA CYS A 190 0.18 -1.71 -15.88
C CYS A 190 -0.01 -0.37 -15.18
N LYS A 191 -1.20 -0.09 -14.61
CA LYS A 191 -1.50 1.21 -14.01
C LYS A 191 -1.25 1.21 -12.51
N PRO A 192 -0.84 2.35 -11.91
CA PRO A 192 -0.64 2.45 -10.47
C PRO A 192 -1.87 2.06 -9.64
N GLU A 193 -3.09 2.38 -10.09
CA GLU A 193 -4.33 2.08 -9.37
C GLU A 193 -4.61 0.57 -9.33
N ASP A 194 -4.29 -0.14 -10.41
CA ASP A 194 -4.46 -1.60 -10.49
C ASP A 194 -3.49 -2.30 -9.53
N VAL A 195 -2.25 -1.79 -9.45
CA VAL A 195 -1.24 -2.27 -8.50
C VAL A 195 -1.67 -1.93 -7.06
N ALA A 196 -2.14 -0.71 -6.79
CA ALA A 196 -2.66 -0.33 -5.49
C ALA A 196 -3.83 -1.23 -5.03
N ALA A 197 -4.77 -1.51 -5.93
CA ALA A 197 -5.92 -2.35 -5.64
C ALA A 197 -5.52 -3.79 -5.28
N ILE A 198 -4.55 -4.39 -5.99
CA ILE A 198 -4.11 -5.75 -5.68
C ILE A 198 -3.32 -5.80 -4.36
N LEU A 199 -2.42 -4.85 -4.09
CA LEU A 199 -1.71 -4.78 -2.82
C LEU A 199 -2.67 -4.52 -1.65
N ALA A 200 -3.67 -3.65 -1.83
CA ALA A 200 -4.67 -3.39 -0.80
C ALA A 200 -5.51 -4.64 -0.49
N SER A 201 -5.83 -5.45 -1.49
CA SER A 201 -6.55 -6.73 -1.28
C SER A 201 -5.74 -7.71 -0.42
N TYR A 202 -4.42 -7.80 -0.64
CA TYR A 202 -3.53 -8.61 0.19
C TYR A 202 -3.34 -8.02 1.60
N ALA A 203 -3.16 -6.70 1.70
CA ALA A 203 -3.07 -6.00 2.98
C ALA A 203 -4.33 -6.21 3.81
N HIS A 204 -5.50 -6.16 3.18
CA HIS A 204 -6.77 -6.41 3.82
C HIS A 204 -6.86 -7.86 4.34
N ASP A 205 -6.44 -8.87 3.57
CA ASP A 205 -6.38 -10.26 4.05
C ASP A 205 -5.41 -10.40 5.24
N ALA A 206 -4.25 -9.73 5.20
CA ALA A 206 -3.31 -9.68 6.32
C ALA A 206 -3.94 -9.06 7.58
N ARG A 207 -4.67 -7.93 7.44
CA ARG A 207 -5.38 -7.28 8.55
C ARG A 207 -6.42 -8.22 9.18
N LEU A 208 -7.19 -8.93 8.35
CA LEU A 208 -8.19 -9.90 8.83
C LEU A 208 -7.57 -11.10 9.56
N ARG A 209 -6.37 -11.54 9.16
CA ARG A 209 -5.62 -12.61 9.84
C ARG A 209 -5.13 -12.16 11.21
N ILE A 210 -4.55 -10.96 11.30
CA ILE A 210 -4.05 -10.45 12.57
C ILE A 210 -5.18 -10.07 13.52
N GLN A 211 -6.36 -9.65 13.05
CA GLN A 211 -7.50 -9.25 13.90
C GLN A 211 -7.89 -10.33 14.92
N LYS A 212 -7.75 -11.61 14.56
CA LYS A 212 -8.09 -12.75 15.42
C LYS A 212 -6.91 -13.27 16.25
N ALA A 213 -5.70 -12.76 16.02
CA ALA A 213 -4.52 -13.16 16.78
C ALA A 213 -4.46 -12.40 18.12
N GLU A 214 -4.15 -13.13 19.20
CA GLU A 214 -3.68 -12.50 20.44
C GLU A 214 -2.25 -11.99 20.20
N LEU A 215 -1.99 -10.74 20.58
CA LEU A 215 -0.75 -10.03 20.20
C LEU A 215 0.34 -9.91 21.29
N PRO A 216 0.65 -10.92 22.13
CA PRO A 216 1.88 -10.87 22.93
C PRO A 216 3.13 -10.68 22.06
N ALA A 217 3.13 -11.28 20.86
CA ALA A 217 4.25 -11.24 19.91
C ALA A 217 4.51 -9.83 19.33
N LEU A 218 3.52 -8.93 19.35
CA LEU A 218 3.67 -7.58 18.81
C LEU A 218 3.79 -6.51 19.89
N LYS A 219 3.77 -6.90 21.17
CA LYS A 219 3.85 -5.96 22.28
C LYS A 219 5.13 -5.11 22.24
N SER A 220 6.28 -5.72 21.95
CA SER A 220 7.55 -4.99 21.86
C SER A 220 7.55 -3.96 20.73
N VAL A 221 7.00 -4.32 19.56
CA VAL A 221 6.86 -3.41 18.41
C VAL A 221 5.90 -2.26 18.75
N ARG A 222 4.81 -2.57 19.45
CA ARG A 222 3.86 -1.57 19.94
C ARG A 222 4.54 -0.59 20.89
N ASP A 223 5.18 -1.09 21.95
CA ASP A 223 5.83 -0.27 22.97
C ASP A 223 6.90 0.65 22.34
N ALA A 224 7.63 0.17 21.33
CA ALA A 224 8.62 0.98 20.62
C ALA A 224 8.02 2.08 19.74
N LEU A 225 6.90 1.79 19.06
CA LEU A 225 6.18 2.80 18.28
C LEU A 225 5.54 3.85 19.19
N GLU A 226 4.95 3.42 20.31
CA GLU A 226 4.39 4.33 21.31
C GLU A 226 5.47 5.27 21.87
N GLU A 227 6.63 4.73 22.26
CA GLU A 227 7.74 5.53 22.81
C GLU A 227 8.37 6.47 21.77
N ALA A 228 8.61 6.01 20.53
CA ALA A 228 9.24 6.87 19.52
C ALA A 228 8.31 7.98 18.99
N LEU A 229 7.02 7.69 18.88
CA LEU A 229 6.04 8.67 18.39
C LEU A 229 5.45 9.51 19.53
N GLY A 230 5.65 9.12 20.79
CA GLY A 230 5.01 9.74 21.95
C GLY A 230 3.49 9.56 21.94
N LEU A 231 2.99 8.39 21.52
CA LEU A 231 1.56 8.09 21.39
C LEU A 231 1.18 6.89 22.25
N HIS A 232 -0.09 6.78 22.62
CA HIS A 232 -0.63 5.59 23.31
C HIS A 232 -1.77 4.96 22.51
N PHE A 233 -1.69 3.66 22.26
CA PHE A 233 -2.73 2.92 21.52
C PHE A 233 -3.78 2.34 22.48
N GLU A 234 -4.66 3.17 23.03
CA GLU A 234 -5.67 2.72 23.99
C GLU A 234 -7.04 2.40 23.37
N GLY A 235 -7.73 1.42 23.97
CA GLY A 235 -9.07 1.00 23.57
C GLY A 235 -9.14 0.35 22.18
N GLU A 236 -10.36 0.10 21.72
CA GLU A 236 -10.60 -0.57 20.41
C GLU A 236 -10.05 0.25 19.24
N ARG A 237 -10.11 1.58 19.31
CA ARG A 237 -9.60 2.47 18.26
C ARG A 237 -8.08 2.47 18.20
N GLY A 238 -7.39 2.56 19.34
CA GLY A 238 -5.93 2.49 19.38
C GLY A 238 -5.42 1.15 18.87
N GLU A 239 -6.08 0.05 19.25
CA GLU A 239 -5.73 -1.29 18.78
C GLU A 239 -5.95 -1.46 17.28
N HIS A 240 -7.06 -0.95 16.74
CA HIS A 240 -7.31 -0.93 15.30
C HIS A 240 -6.24 -0.13 14.54
N PHE A 241 -5.94 1.08 15.02
CA PHE A 241 -4.92 1.94 14.44
C PHE A 241 -3.54 1.27 14.43
N PHE A 242 -3.12 0.66 15.56
CA PHE A 242 -1.85 -0.04 15.66
C PHE A 242 -1.73 -1.16 14.62
N ARG A 243 -2.75 -2.04 14.55
CA ARG A 243 -2.79 -3.16 13.60
C ARG A 243 -2.76 -2.68 12.15
N SER A 244 -3.54 -1.65 11.83
CA SER A 244 -3.56 -1.10 10.48
C SER A 244 -2.23 -0.41 10.13
N THR A 245 -1.58 0.26 11.07
CA THR A 245 -0.25 0.88 10.89
C THR A 245 0.83 -0.18 10.63
N LEU A 246 0.79 -1.29 11.37
CA LEU A 246 1.69 -2.43 11.20
C LEU A 246 1.59 -3.02 9.79
N ILE A 247 0.37 -3.31 9.35
CA ILE A 247 0.12 -3.88 8.02
C ILE A 247 0.52 -2.87 6.93
N GLN A 248 0.15 -1.61 7.06
CA GLN A 248 0.58 -0.60 6.10
C GLN A 248 2.11 -0.52 5.99
N THR A 249 2.81 -0.55 7.11
CA THR A 249 4.28 -0.50 7.14
C THR A 249 4.90 -1.67 6.37
N LEU A 250 4.37 -2.89 6.53
CA LEU A 250 4.80 -4.04 5.74
C LEU A 250 4.60 -3.81 4.24
N PHE A 251 3.38 -3.46 3.83
CA PHE A 251 3.03 -3.40 2.41
C PHE A 251 3.69 -2.21 1.69
N TYR A 252 3.78 -1.04 2.32
CA TYR A 252 4.53 0.08 1.78
C TYR A 252 6.05 -0.18 1.78
N GLY A 253 6.56 -0.91 2.77
CA GLY A 253 7.96 -1.36 2.79
C GLY A 253 8.28 -2.29 1.62
N VAL A 254 7.45 -3.31 1.38
CA VAL A 254 7.58 -4.22 0.23
C VAL A 254 7.46 -3.46 -1.09
N PHE A 255 6.45 -2.60 -1.23
CA PHE A 255 6.25 -1.83 -2.46
C PHE A 255 7.43 -0.90 -2.75
N SER A 256 7.91 -0.17 -1.74
CA SER A 256 9.05 0.75 -1.90
C SER A 256 10.32 -0.01 -2.27
N ALA A 257 10.58 -1.14 -1.62
CA ALA A 257 11.69 -2.02 -1.98
C ALA A 257 11.58 -2.51 -3.43
N TRP A 258 10.38 -2.88 -3.88
CA TRP A 258 10.15 -3.28 -5.27
C TRP A 258 10.40 -2.13 -6.25
N VAL A 259 9.94 -0.91 -5.96
CA VAL A 259 10.20 0.27 -6.80
C VAL A 259 11.70 0.50 -6.95
N PHE A 260 12.45 0.48 -5.84
CA PHE A 260 13.90 0.62 -5.87
C PHE A 260 14.59 -0.52 -6.63
N TRP A 261 14.18 -1.77 -6.42
CA TRP A 261 14.69 -2.93 -7.15
C TRP A 261 14.45 -2.80 -8.67
N ALA A 262 13.23 -2.44 -9.06
CA ALA A 262 12.84 -2.36 -10.46
C ALA A 262 13.56 -1.22 -11.20
N ARG A 263 13.68 -0.04 -10.59
CA ARG A 263 14.40 1.11 -11.17
C ARG A 263 15.90 0.90 -11.23
N LYS A 264 16.52 0.40 -10.15
CA LYS A 264 17.97 0.13 -10.12
C LYS A 264 18.37 -0.83 -11.23
N LYS A 265 17.57 -1.88 -11.45
CA LYS A 265 17.76 -2.80 -12.57
C LYS A 265 17.67 -2.08 -13.92
N SER A 266 16.66 -1.23 -14.12
CA SER A 266 16.50 -0.47 -15.37
C SER A 266 17.63 0.52 -15.65
N LEU A 267 18.18 1.19 -14.64
CA LEU A 267 19.26 2.17 -14.80
C LEU A 267 20.62 1.51 -15.07
N GLN A 268 20.90 0.38 -14.41
CA GLN A 268 22.19 -0.29 -14.50
C GLN A 268 22.35 -1.14 -15.76
N THR A 269 21.25 -1.57 -16.39
CA THR A 269 21.28 -2.40 -17.61
C THR A 269 20.99 -1.63 -18.90
N ARG A 270 20.69 -0.32 -18.81
CA ARG A 270 20.16 0.48 -19.93
C ARG A 270 21.03 0.48 -21.20
N ASP A 271 22.34 0.30 -21.06
CA ASP A 271 23.32 0.35 -22.15
C ASP A 271 24.29 -0.86 -22.20
N LEU A 272 24.04 -1.93 -21.42
CA LEU A 272 24.95 -3.07 -21.34
C LEU A 272 24.63 -4.14 -22.42
N PRO A 273 25.61 -4.57 -23.24
CA PRO A 273 25.47 -5.73 -24.13
C PRO A 273 25.21 -7.02 -23.34
N GLY A 274 24.44 -7.96 -23.91
CA GLY A 274 23.87 -9.12 -23.20
C GLY A 274 24.81 -9.95 -22.33
N PHE A 275 26.09 -10.13 -22.71
CA PHE A 275 27.05 -10.84 -21.85
C PHE A 275 27.52 -10.00 -20.63
N GLN A 276 27.74 -8.70 -20.82
CA GLN A 276 28.10 -7.79 -19.72
C GLN A 276 26.93 -7.61 -18.76
N GLN A 277 25.71 -7.53 -19.29
CA GLN A 277 24.50 -7.53 -18.49
C GLN A 277 24.38 -8.81 -17.64
N ALA A 278 24.56 -9.99 -18.23
CA ALA A 278 24.48 -11.26 -17.50
C ALA A 278 25.55 -11.39 -16.39
N LEU A 279 26.78 -10.95 -16.65
CA LEU A 279 27.85 -10.91 -15.63
C LEU A 279 27.51 -9.94 -14.49
N PHE A 280 26.98 -8.76 -14.80
CA PHE A 280 26.57 -7.78 -13.81
C PHE A 280 25.40 -8.28 -12.94
N GLU A 281 24.37 -8.84 -13.57
CA GLU A 281 23.21 -9.42 -12.88
C GLU A 281 23.64 -10.56 -11.93
N SER A 282 24.56 -11.43 -12.37
CA SER A 282 25.08 -12.55 -11.56
C SER A 282 25.97 -12.12 -10.37
N SER A 283 26.55 -10.92 -10.40
CA SER A 283 27.46 -10.40 -9.37
C SER A 283 26.81 -9.38 -8.42
N SER A 284 25.62 -8.88 -8.76
CA SER A 284 24.85 -7.96 -7.92
C SER A 284 24.18 -8.70 -6.75
N SER A 285 24.77 -8.60 -5.56
CA SER A 285 24.19 -9.11 -4.31
C SER A 285 22.87 -8.39 -3.98
N TYR A 286 21.81 -9.15 -3.68
CA TYR A 286 20.47 -8.71 -3.25
C TYR A 286 19.61 -7.92 -4.25
N SER A 287 20.21 -7.23 -5.25
CA SER A 287 19.48 -6.54 -6.33
C SER A 287 19.54 -7.23 -7.70
N GLY A 288 20.27 -8.34 -7.83
CA GLY A 288 20.62 -8.97 -9.13
C GLY A 288 19.65 -10.03 -9.63
N GLY A 289 18.64 -10.40 -8.81
CA GLY A 289 17.66 -11.42 -9.19
C GLY A 289 16.88 -11.05 -10.45
N GLU A 290 16.50 -12.07 -11.24
CA GLU A 290 15.54 -11.89 -12.34
C GLU A 290 14.21 -11.33 -11.83
N HIS A 291 13.82 -11.77 -10.64
CA HIS A 291 12.57 -11.47 -9.95
C HIS A 291 12.80 -10.85 -8.57
N PHE A 292 11.84 -10.04 -8.14
CA PHE A 292 11.79 -9.42 -6.82
C PHE A 292 11.42 -10.44 -5.74
N ASP A 293 12.13 -10.41 -4.61
CA ASP A 293 11.81 -11.17 -3.40
C ASP A 293 11.66 -10.19 -2.24
N TRP A 294 10.49 -10.20 -1.58
CA TRP A 294 10.23 -9.28 -0.47
C TRP A 294 11.17 -9.53 0.72
N ARG A 295 11.76 -10.73 0.85
CA ARG A 295 12.74 -11.04 1.92
C ARG A 295 14.02 -10.23 1.79
N THR A 296 14.34 -9.72 0.60
CA THR A 296 15.48 -8.83 0.40
C THR A 296 15.13 -7.35 0.62
N ALA A 297 13.88 -7.03 0.92
CA ALA A 297 13.41 -5.64 1.05
C ALA A 297 14.22 -4.83 2.07
N GLN A 298 14.63 -5.44 3.20
CA GLN A 298 15.46 -4.76 4.20
C GLN A 298 16.78 -4.21 3.64
N TYR A 299 17.36 -4.85 2.61
CA TYR A 299 18.59 -4.39 1.96
C TYR A 299 18.34 -3.29 0.92
N LEU A 300 17.10 -3.16 0.45
CA LEU A 300 16.69 -2.20 -0.57
C LEU A 300 16.15 -0.90 0.05
N LEU A 301 15.56 -0.98 1.25
CA LEU A 301 15.08 0.17 1.99
C LEU A 301 16.25 1.03 2.46
N ARG A 302 16.29 2.29 1.99
CA ARG A 302 17.38 3.24 2.28
C ARG A 302 17.23 3.95 3.63
N VAL A 303 16.01 4.16 4.11
CA VAL A 303 15.78 4.87 5.37
C VAL A 303 15.98 3.92 6.55
N PRO A 304 16.91 4.21 7.50
CA PRO A 304 17.21 3.31 8.62
C PRO A 304 15.99 2.93 9.46
N MET A 305 15.14 3.91 9.78
CA MET A 305 13.90 3.69 10.52
C MET A 305 12.93 2.76 9.77
N LEU A 306 12.74 2.94 8.46
CA LEU A 306 11.90 2.06 7.65
C LEU A 306 12.44 0.64 7.61
N ARG A 307 13.76 0.51 7.47
CA ARG A 307 14.43 -0.78 7.52
C ARG A 307 14.21 -1.45 8.87
N ALA A 308 14.39 -0.72 9.97
CA ALA A 308 14.19 -1.22 11.32
C ALA A 308 12.74 -1.67 11.56
N LEU A 309 11.77 -0.80 11.25
CA LEU A 309 10.34 -1.09 11.30
C LEU A 309 10.01 -2.34 10.48
N PHE A 310 10.44 -2.38 9.22
CA PHE A 310 10.19 -3.52 8.35
C PHE A 310 10.82 -4.80 8.92
N SER A 311 12.08 -4.78 9.34
CA SER A 311 12.77 -5.96 9.88
C SER A 311 12.13 -6.51 11.16
N GLN A 312 11.56 -5.66 12.01
CA GLN A 312 10.85 -6.12 13.22
C GLN A 312 9.55 -6.85 12.89
N VAL A 313 8.77 -6.29 11.96
CA VAL A 313 7.48 -6.87 11.58
C VAL A 313 7.66 -8.06 10.64
N ALA A 314 8.68 -8.01 9.79
CA ALA A 314 9.01 -9.03 8.81
C ALA A 314 9.89 -10.16 9.37
N ASP A 315 10.07 -10.22 10.69
CA ASP A 315 10.75 -11.34 11.35
C ASP A 315 10.03 -12.66 11.02
N PRO A 316 10.76 -13.72 10.59
CA PRO A 316 10.14 -14.98 10.21
C PRO A 316 9.30 -15.64 11.33
N GLY A 317 9.70 -15.49 12.59
CA GLY A 317 8.95 -15.99 13.74
C GLY A 317 7.63 -15.24 13.93
N HIS A 318 7.67 -13.91 13.88
CA HIS A 318 6.46 -13.08 13.95
C HIS A 318 5.52 -13.31 12.76
N LEU A 319 6.05 -13.27 11.53
CA LEU A 319 5.25 -13.49 10.32
C LEU A 319 4.63 -14.88 10.27
N GLY A 320 5.37 -15.91 10.71
CA GLY A 320 4.89 -17.28 10.82
C GLY A 320 3.73 -17.40 11.81
N ALA A 321 3.88 -16.84 13.01
CA ALA A 321 2.83 -16.85 14.04
C ALA A 321 1.55 -16.12 13.58
N LEU A 322 1.70 -15.07 12.77
CA LEU A 322 0.58 -14.27 12.24
C LEU A 322 0.05 -14.79 10.89
N ASN A 323 0.62 -15.87 10.34
CA ASN A 323 0.32 -16.40 9.01
C ASN A 323 0.40 -15.33 7.90
N LEU A 324 1.42 -14.46 7.95
CA LEU A 324 1.60 -13.37 6.99
C LEU A 324 2.61 -13.67 5.89
N THR A 325 3.50 -14.65 6.08
CA THR A 325 4.54 -15.03 5.11
C THR A 325 3.94 -15.32 3.73
N GLU A 326 2.89 -16.13 3.65
CA GLU A 326 2.25 -16.46 2.37
C GLU A 326 1.60 -15.24 1.69
N VAL A 327 1.08 -14.30 2.47
CA VAL A 327 0.46 -13.08 1.92
C VAL A 327 1.53 -12.18 1.29
N LEU A 328 2.70 -12.08 1.93
CA LEU A 328 3.83 -11.35 1.36
C LEU A 328 4.42 -12.06 0.13
N ASP A 329 4.43 -13.40 0.10
CA ASP A 329 4.81 -14.17 -1.08
C ASP A 329 3.86 -13.90 -2.27
N TRP A 330 2.54 -13.87 -2.03
CA TRP A 330 1.56 -13.50 -3.06
C TRP A 330 1.73 -12.05 -3.51
N THR A 331 2.04 -11.14 -2.58
CA THR A 331 2.31 -9.74 -2.89
C THR A 331 3.52 -9.59 -3.81
N ALA A 332 4.63 -10.26 -3.51
CA ALA A 332 5.82 -10.27 -4.36
C ALA A 332 5.55 -10.92 -5.73
N ALA A 333 4.77 -12.00 -5.77
CA ALA A 333 4.36 -12.62 -7.03
C ALA A 333 3.52 -11.67 -7.90
N ALA A 334 2.61 -10.90 -7.30
CA ALA A 334 1.84 -9.89 -8.01
C ALA A 334 2.72 -8.75 -8.54
N LEU A 335 3.66 -8.24 -7.73
CA LEU A 335 4.62 -7.21 -8.12
C LEU A 335 5.54 -7.67 -9.26
N ASN A 336 5.91 -8.95 -9.30
CA ASN A 336 6.70 -9.53 -10.40
C ASN A 336 5.93 -9.63 -11.74
N ARG A 337 4.60 -9.53 -11.72
CA ARG A 337 3.74 -9.55 -12.92
C ARG A 337 3.48 -8.15 -13.48
N VAL A 338 3.89 -7.10 -12.76
CA VAL A 338 3.69 -5.71 -13.20
C VAL A 338 4.48 -5.47 -14.48
N ASN A 339 3.82 -4.89 -15.49
CA ASN A 339 4.52 -4.34 -16.65
C ASN A 339 5.25 -3.08 -16.20
N ARG A 340 6.52 -3.25 -15.82
CA ARG A 340 7.35 -2.19 -15.23
C ARG A 340 7.46 -0.97 -16.12
N ASN A 341 7.57 -1.14 -17.45
CA ASN A 341 7.75 -0.01 -18.36
C ASN A 341 6.51 0.89 -18.36
N GLU A 342 5.33 0.31 -18.65
CA GLU A 342 4.06 1.05 -18.63
C GLU A 342 3.74 1.61 -17.23
N PHE A 343 4.08 0.85 -16.18
CA PHE A 343 3.90 1.30 -14.80
C PHE A 343 4.74 2.54 -14.50
N PHE A 344 6.05 2.51 -14.76
CA PHE A 344 6.93 3.63 -14.42
C PHE A 344 6.72 4.84 -15.32
N GLU A 345 6.31 4.64 -16.58
CA GLU A 345 5.85 5.75 -17.43
C GLU A 345 4.69 6.51 -16.78
N SER A 346 3.70 5.81 -16.23
CA SER A 346 2.57 6.45 -15.53
C SER A 346 2.91 6.92 -14.11
N PHE A 347 3.79 6.20 -13.41
CA PHE A 347 4.17 6.50 -12.03
C PHE A 347 5.04 7.77 -11.92
N ASP A 348 5.92 8.02 -12.90
CA ASP A 348 6.86 9.15 -12.86
C ASP A 348 6.24 10.51 -13.25
N GLU A 349 4.97 10.56 -13.67
CA GLU A 349 4.26 11.80 -14.06
C GLU A 349 3.93 12.75 -12.88
N GLY A 350 4.55 12.59 -11.71
CA GLY A 350 4.34 13.46 -10.54
C GLY A 350 3.04 13.23 -9.76
N HIS A 351 2.20 12.28 -10.21
CA HIS A 351 0.88 11.97 -9.66
C HIS A 351 0.79 10.56 -9.02
N ALA A 352 1.90 9.82 -8.95
CA ALA A 352 1.99 8.47 -8.36
C ALA A 352 1.25 8.29 -7.02
N VAL A 353 1.28 9.30 -6.15
CA VAL A 353 0.60 9.23 -4.84
C VAL A 353 -0.92 9.29 -4.95
N GLN A 354 -1.46 10.12 -5.85
CA GLN A 354 -2.90 10.16 -6.10
C GLN A 354 -3.38 8.83 -6.67
N TYR A 355 -2.57 8.21 -7.52
CA TYR A 355 -2.92 6.97 -8.20
C TYR A 355 -2.56 5.69 -7.43
N PHE A 356 -1.80 5.77 -6.34
CA PHE A 356 -1.41 4.61 -5.54
C PHE A 356 -1.85 4.68 -4.08
N TYR A 357 -1.43 5.70 -3.33
CA TYR A 357 -1.65 5.77 -1.88
C TYR A 357 -3.13 5.91 -1.50
N GLU A 358 -3.87 6.79 -2.18
CA GLU A 358 -5.30 6.98 -1.92
C GLU A 358 -6.13 5.74 -2.30
N PRO A 359 -6.01 5.18 -3.53
CA PRO A 359 -6.68 3.94 -3.89
C PRO A 359 -6.32 2.79 -2.95
N PHE A 360 -5.06 2.69 -2.52
CA PHE A 360 -4.64 1.67 -1.56
C PHE A 360 -5.36 1.84 -0.22
N LEU A 361 -5.29 3.02 0.40
CA LEU A 361 -5.94 3.24 1.70
C LEU A 361 -7.46 3.07 1.63
N GLN A 362 -8.08 3.55 0.55
CA GLN A 362 -9.51 3.39 0.33
C GLN A 362 -9.93 1.91 0.26
N ALA A 363 -9.13 1.08 -0.40
CA ALA A 363 -9.41 -0.34 -0.54
C ALA A 363 -9.00 -1.15 0.70
N PHE A 364 -7.96 -0.70 1.41
CA PHE A 364 -7.41 -1.39 2.58
C PHE A 364 -8.25 -1.15 3.85
N ASP A 365 -8.45 0.13 4.21
CA ASP A 365 -9.08 0.54 5.46
C ASP A 365 -9.82 1.90 5.30
N PRO A 366 -11.04 1.89 4.75
CA PRO A 366 -11.80 3.12 4.50
C PRO A 366 -12.26 3.83 5.78
N GLU A 367 -12.42 3.11 6.89
CA GLU A 367 -12.77 3.68 8.19
C GLU A 367 -11.59 4.47 8.73
N LEU A 368 -10.40 3.86 8.77
CA LEU A 368 -9.17 4.53 9.16
C LEU A 368 -8.88 5.72 8.26
N ARG A 369 -9.04 5.60 6.93
CA ARG A 369 -8.90 6.75 6.01
C ARG A 369 -9.76 7.94 6.44
N LYS A 370 -11.02 7.68 6.81
CA LYS A 370 -11.96 8.72 7.26
C LYS A 370 -11.57 9.29 8.62
N GLU A 371 -11.16 8.44 9.55
CA GLU A 371 -10.73 8.83 10.90
C GLU A 371 -9.46 9.68 10.88
N LEU A 372 -8.47 9.28 10.08
CA LEU A 372 -7.21 9.99 9.94
C LEU A 372 -7.34 11.30 9.15
N GLY A 373 -8.46 11.51 8.45
CA GLY A 373 -8.67 12.70 7.64
C GLY A 373 -7.53 12.93 6.63
N VAL A 374 -6.92 11.86 6.12
CA VAL A 374 -5.82 11.97 5.14
C VAL A 374 -6.43 12.39 3.81
N TRP A 375 -6.47 13.70 3.59
CA TRP A 375 -6.93 14.32 2.36
C TRP A 375 -5.74 14.89 1.61
N TYR A 376 -5.58 14.50 0.35
CA TYR A 376 -4.54 15.07 -0.48
C TYR A 376 -4.85 16.54 -0.76
N THR A 377 -3.87 17.40 -0.49
CA THR A 377 -3.98 18.82 -0.85
C THR A 377 -3.84 18.93 -2.38
N PRO A 378 -4.82 19.50 -3.10
CA PRO A 378 -4.71 19.67 -4.55
C PRO A 378 -3.42 20.39 -4.95
N GLU A 379 -2.76 19.92 -6.02
CA GLU A 379 -1.44 20.42 -6.41
C GLU A 379 -1.46 21.92 -6.73
N GLU A 380 -2.57 22.42 -7.27
CA GLU A 380 -2.77 23.84 -7.55
C GLU A 380 -2.72 24.69 -6.27
N ILE A 381 -3.27 24.18 -5.16
CA ILE A 381 -3.26 24.85 -3.86
C ILE A 381 -1.85 24.82 -3.27
N VAL A 382 -1.19 23.66 -3.30
CA VAL A 382 0.19 23.50 -2.84
C VAL A 382 1.11 24.47 -3.58
N ARG A 383 1.07 24.46 -4.91
CA ARG A 383 1.88 25.34 -5.76
C ARG A 383 1.59 26.80 -5.47
N TYR A 384 0.31 27.19 -5.38
CA TYR A 384 -0.06 28.58 -5.08
C TYR A 384 0.55 29.07 -3.76
N GLN A 385 0.46 28.26 -2.70
CA GLN A 385 0.99 28.63 -1.40
C GLN A 385 2.52 28.71 -1.39
N VAL A 386 3.21 27.77 -2.04
CA VAL A 386 4.68 27.79 -2.16
C VAL A 386 5.17 29.01 -2.95
N GLU A 387 4.57 29.30 -4.11
CA GLU A 387 4.94 30.49 -4.91
C GLU A 387 4.66 31.79 -4.16
N ARG A 388 3.58 31.84 -3.37
CA ARG A 388 3.27 33.01 -2.53
C ARG A 388 4.30 33.23 -1.44
N VAL A 389 4.76 32.16 -0.78
CA VAL A 389 5.83 32.23 0.22
C VAL A 389 7.13 32.71 -0.42
N ASP A 390 7.52 32.15 -1.57
CA ASP A 390 8.71 32.58 -2.31
C ASP A 390 8.66 34.07 -2.66
N ALA A 391 7.50 34.56 -3.12
CA ALA A 391 7.29 35.97 -3.42
C ALA A 391 7.45 36.87 -2.18
N VAL A 392 6.85 36.50 -1.04
CA VAL A 392 6.93 37.27 0.22
C VAL A 392 8.37 37.30 0.75
N LEU A 393 9.10 36.19 0.69
CA LEU A 393 10.53 36.14 1.06
C LEU A 393 11.35 37.19 0.28
N ARG A 394 11.06 37.33 -1.02
CA ARG A 394 11.76 38.30 -1.89
C ARG A 394 11.30 39.73 -1.65
N SER A 395 9.99 39.97 -1.62
CA SER A 395 9.44 41.33 -1.62
C SER A 395 9.37 41.98 -0.25
N GLU A 396 9.13 41.21 0.82
CA GLU A 396 8.93 41.74 2.17
C GLU A 396 10.12 41.48 3.09
N LEU A 397 10.80 40.33 2.95
CA LEU A 397 11.97 39.98 3.77
C LEU A 397 13.31 40.28 3.08
N GLY A 398 13.30 40.73 1.82
CA GLY A 398 14.50 41.13 1.09
C GLY A 398 15.45 39.98 0.74
N ILE A 399 14.98 38.73 0.81
CA ILE A 399 15.76 37.54 0.48
C ILE A 399 15.67 37.32 -1.03
N ALA A 400 16.64 37.84 -1.77
CA ALA A 400 16.60 37.91 -3.23
C ALA A 400 16.37 36.55 -3.92
N ASP A 401 16.91 35.47 -3.34
CA ASP A 401 16.80 34.10 -3.86
C ASP A 401 15.55 33.35 -3.37
N GLY A 402 14.71 33.98 -2.54
CA GLY A 402 13.51 33.37 -1.99
C GLY A 402 13.83 32.04 -1.31
N LEU A 403 13.07 30.99 -1.62
CA LEU A 403 13.25 29.63 -1.08
C LEU A 403 14.61 29.00 -1.47
N ALA A 404 15.28 29.49 -2.51
CA ALA A 404 16.58 28.97 -2.92
C ALA A 404 17.74 29.47 -2.05
N ASP A 405 17.54 30.52 -1.25
CA ASP A 405 18.57 31.01 -0.34
C ASP A 405 18.99 29.93 0.68
N PRO A 406 20.29 29.66 0.86
CA PRO A 406 20.78 28.64 1.80
C PRO A 406 20.37 28.86 3.25
N ASN A 407 20.05 30.10 3.65
CA ASN A 407 19.65 30.43 5.02
C ASN A 407 18.14 30.27 5.25
N VAL A 408 17.35 29.98 4.20
CA VAL A 408 15.91 29.75 4.33
C VAL A 408 15.68 28.28 4.67
N VAL A 409 15.44 28.03 5.96
CA VAL A 409 15.03 26.71 6.48
C VAL A 409 13.51 26.62 6.47
N VAL A 410 13.01 25.55 5.85
CA VAL A 410 11.60 25.26 5.61
C VAL A 410 11.18 24.05 6.42
N LEU A 411 10.03 24.12 7.07
CA LEU A 411 9.40 22.99 7.75
C LEU A 411 7.95 22.81 7.27
N ASP A 412 7.60 21.58 6.88
CA ASP A 412 6.22 21.11 6.86
C ASP A 412 5.98 20.18 8.07
N PRO A 413 5.26 20.63 9.11
CA PRO A 413 5.11 19.88 10.36
C PRO A 413 4.12 18.71 10.23
N CYS A 414 3.45 18.56 9.10
CA CYS A 414 2.45 17.53 8.84
C CYS A 414 2.51 17.13 7.36
N CYS A 415 3.68 16.68 6.93
CA CYS A 415 4.01 16.66 5.51
C CYS A 415 3.21 15.64 4.70
N GLY A 416 2.56 14.66 5.36
CA GLY A 416 1.85 13.60 4.68
C GLY A 416 2.79 12.89 3.73
N THR A 417 2.37 12.81 2.46
CA THR A 417 3.16 12.21 1.38
C THR A 417 4.22 13.16 0.78
N GLY A 418 4.48 14.32 1.39
CA GLY A 418 5.54 15.24 0.99
C GLY A 418 5.18 16.24 -0.13
N ALA A 419 3.89 16.54 -0.33
CA ALA A 419 3.44 17.38 -1.45
C ALA A 419 4.05 18.80 -1.43
N TYR A 420 4.05 19.45 -0.27
CA TYR A 420 4.64 20.78 -0.10
C TYR A 420 6.16 20.76 -0.26
N LEU A 421 6.84 19.78 0.34
CA LEU A 421 8.29 19.63 0.22
C LEU A 421 8.71 19.46 -1.24
N ARG A 422 7.97 18.66 -2.02
CA ARG A 422 8.18 18.49 -3.46
C ARG A 422 8.06 19.82 -4.20
N ALA A 423 7.00 20.58 -3.92
CA ALA A 423 6.77 21.89 -4.55
C ALA A 423 7.86 22.91 -4.18
N VAL A 424 8.32 22.92 -2.93
CA VAL A 424 9.45 23.74 -2.47
C VAL A 424 10.73 23.37 -3.24
N LEU A 425 11.06 22.08 -3.36
CA LEU A 425 12.25 21.63 -4.11
C LEU A 425 12.17 22.02 -5.60
N ARG A 426 10.99 21.91 -6.22
CA ARG A 426 10.77 22.40 -7.61
C ARG A 426 11.02 23.89 -7.74
N ARG A 427 10.51 24.70 -6.80
CA ARG A 427 10.75 26.16 -6.80
C ARG A 427 12.22 26.50 -6.59
N ILE A 428 12.91 25.79 -5.69
CA ILE A 428 14.36 25.93 -5.50
C ILE A 428 15.09 25.60 -6.81
N ALA A 429 14.80 24.46 -7.43
CA ALA A 429 15.42 24.04 -8.67
C ALA A 429 15.20 25.07 -9.79
N ALA A 430 13.98 25.59 -9.95
CA ALA A 430 13.66 26.62 -10.94
C ALA A 430 14.48 27.90 -10.70
N THR A 431 14.58 28.37 -9.46
CA THR A 431 15.38 29.56 -9.13
C THR A 431 16.87 29.34 -9.39
N LEU A 432 17.42 28.16 -9.06
CA LEU A 432 18.82 27.84 -9.35
C LEU A 432 19.11 27.79 -10.86
N GLN A 433 18.16 27.28 -11.65
CA GLN A 433 18.26 27.27 -13.12
C GLN A 433 18.24 28.70 -13.70
N GLU A 434 17.33 29.56 -13.22
CA GLU A 434 17.24 30.97 -13.62
C GLU A 434 18.55 31.74 -13.37
N LYS A 435 19.31 31.35 -12.33
CA LYS A 435 20.61 31.97 -11.98
C LYS A 435 21.80 31.45 -12.81
N GLY A 436 21.55 30.63 -13.83
CA GLY A 436 22.56 30.22 -14.81
C GLY A 436 23.11 28.81 -14.63
N GLY A 437 22.43 27.95 -13.85
CA GLY A 437 22.63 26.49 -13.80
C GLY A 437 24.08 26.04 -13.88
N ASP A 438 24.84 26.21 -12.80
CA ASP A 438 26.23 25.73 -12.75
C ASP A 438 26.30 24.21 -12.47
N ALA A 439 27.51 23.65 -12.51
CA ALA A 439 27.76 22.24 -12.20
C ALA A 439 27.38 21.85 -10.75
N LEU A 440 27.11 22.83 -9.87
CA LEU A 440 26.79 22.64 -8.46
C LEU A 440 25.29 22.65 -8.19
N MET A 441 24.43 23.01 -9.15
CA MET A 441 22.97 23.02 -8.98
C MET A 441 22.44 21.71 -8.38
N ALA A 442 22.87 20.56 -8.92
CA ALA A 442 22.43 19.25 -8.42
C ALA A 442 22.87 19.02 -6.97
N GLN A 443 24.07 19.48 -6.60
CA GLN A 443 24.58 19.38 -5.24
C GLN A 443 23.83 20.32 -4.29
N ASP A 444 23.53 21.55 -4.71
CA ASP A 444 22.83 22.54 -3.90
C ASP A 444 21.36 22.14 -3.67
N LEU A 445 20.68 21.65 -4.70
CA LEU A 445 19.32 21.13 -4.58
C LEU A 445 19.27 19.91 -3.65
N LYS A 446 20.22 18.99 -3.81
CA LYS A 446 20.32 17.81 -2.94
C LYS A 446 20.61 18.21 -1.49
N ARG A 447 21.57 19.13 -1.27
CA ARG A 447 21.86 19.68 0.07
C ARG A 447 20.62 20.34 0.66
N ALA A 448 19.86 21.09 -0.14
CA ALA A 448 18.62 21.70 0.33
C ALA A 448 17.61 20.67 0.85
N ALA A 449 17.40 19.58 0.09
CA ALA A 449 16.49 18.49 0.46
C ALA A 449 16.93 17.69 1.70
N MET A 450 18.22 17.69 2.01
CA MET A 450 18.79 16.93 3.13
C MET A 450 18.89 17.77 4.41
N GLU A 451 19.17 19.07 4.30
CA GLU A 451 19.68 19.87 5.41
C GLU A 451 18.82 21.09 5.76
N ARG A 452 17.84 21.49 4.93
CA ARG A 452 17.02 22.69 5.22
C ARG A 452 15.56 22.64 4.74
N VAL A 453 15.16 21.62 4.01
CA VAL A 453 13.75 21.38 3.64
C VAL A 453 13.28 20.17 4.43
N PHE A 454 12.63 20.45 5.56
CA PHE A 454 12.25 19.46 6.55
C PHE A 454 10.76 19.12 6.51
N GLY A 455 10.44 17.84 6.74
CA GLY A 455 9.08 17.35 6.90
C GLY A 455 8.94 16.55 8.18
N PHE A 456 7.83 16.70 8.90
CA PHE A 456 7.45 15.80 9.98
C PHE A 456 6.17 15.06 9.62
N GLU A 457 6.15 13.77 9.93
CA GLU A 457 4.99 12.92 9.74
C GLU A 457 4.88 11.95 10.92
N ILE A 458 3.66 11.67 11.37
CA ILE A 458 3.40 10.80 12.51
C ILE A 458 3.05 9.37 12.07
N LEU A 459 2.56 9.21 10.85
CA LEU A 459 2.16 7.93 10.26
C LEU A 459 3.28 7.33 9.41
N SER A 460 3.65 6.08 9.69
CA SER A 460 4.73 5.39 8.97
C SER A 460 4.50 5.28 7.46
N ALA A 461 3.25 5.06 7.03
CA ALA A 461 2.88 4.91 5.63
C ALA A 461 3.13 6.16 4.77
N PRO A 462 2.53 7.33 5.06
CA PRO A 462 2.83 8.55 4.32
C PRO A 462 4.29 8.98 4.47
N PHE A 463 4.94 8.70 5.60
CA PHE A 463 6.38 8.89 5.79
C PHE A 463 7.24 8.10 4.77
N VAL A 464 6.94 6.81 4.54
CA VAL A 464 7.59 6.00 3.49
C VAL A 464 7.39 6.64 2.13
N VAL A 465 6.15 7.03 1.85
CA VAL A 465 5.75 7.57 0.56
C VAL A 465 6.42 8.91 0.29
N ALA A 466 6.54 9.79 1.29
CA ALA A 466 7.25 11.06 1.19
C ALA A 466 8.72 10.86 0.79
N HIS A 467 9.42 9.91 1.42
CA HIS A 467 10.79 9.57 1.05
C HIS A 467 10.92 9.07 -0.39
N LEU A 468 10.00 8.19 -0.81
CA LEU A 468 9.98 7.70 -2.18
C LEU A 468 9.73 8.84 -3.17
N GLN A 469 8.69 9.66 -2.93
CA GLN A 469 8.34 10.78 -3.81
C GLN A 469 9.48 11.78 -3.96
N LEU A 470 10.06 12.21 -2.85
CA LEU A 470 11.13 13.22 -2.88
C LEU A 470 12.40 12.65 -3.49
N GLY A 471 12.72 11.37 -3.23
CA GLY A 471 13.85 10.70 -3.88
C GLY A 471 13.70 10.64 -5.40
N LEU A 472 12.50 10.31 -5.89
CA LEU A 472 12.19 10.28 -7.33
C LEU A 472 12.18 11.67 -7.96
N GLU A 473 11.62 12.66 -7.26
CA GLU A 473 11.63 14.04 -7.72
C GLU A 473 13.07 14.56 -7.86
N LEU A 474 13.93 14.29 -6.86
CA LEU A 474 15.34 14.65 -6.92
C LEU A 474 16.06 13.96 -8.10
N GLU A 475 15.77 12.70 -8.37
CA GLU A 475 16.31 11.99 -9.54
C GLU A 475 15.87 12.66 -10.85
N ASN A 476 14.59 13.00 -10.99
CA ASN A 476 14.04 13.69 -12.15
C ASN A 476 14.63 15.10 -12.35
N LEU A 477 14.96 15.79 -11.25
CA LEU A 477 15.63 17.09 -11.26
C LEU A 477 17.15 16.99 -11.44
N GLY A 478 17.70 15.79 -11.67
CA GLY A 478 19.13 15.56 -11.91
C GLY A 478 20.00 15.56 -10.65
N ALA A 479 19.39 15.44 -9.47
CA ALA A 479 20.03 15.46 -8.15
C ALA A 479 19.80 14.17 -7.34
N PRO A 480 20.01 12.96 -7.90
CA PRO A 480 19.65 11.70 -7.25
C PRO A 480 20.39 11.49 -5.92
N LEU A 481 19.68 10.90 -4.95
CA LEU A 481 20.26 10.43 -3.69
C LEU A 481 21.20 9.24 -3.94
N GLN A 482 22.39 9.29 -3.34
CA GLN A 482 23.47 8.32 -3.49
C GLN A 482 23.77 7.60 -2.18
N GLU A 483 24.60 6.56 -2.23
CA GLU A 483 25.23 5.99 -1.05
C GLU A 483 26.65 6.57 -0.92
N GLN A 484 26.94 7.23 0.20
CA GLN A 484 28.28 7.72 0.51
C GLN A 484 28.86 6.93 1.69
N ASN A 485 30.05 6.35 1.52
CA ASN A 485 30.77 5.62 2.57
C ASN A 485 29.93 4.51 3.26
N GLY A 486 29.03 3.86 2.53
CA GLY A 486 28.14 2.82 3.07
C GLY A 486 26.92 3.36 3.83
N GLN A 487 26.69 4.67 3.84
CA GLN A 487 25.47 5.29 4.36
C GLN A 487 24.63 5.88 3.22
N PRO A 488 23.34 5.49 3.11
CA PRO A 488 22.45 6.07 2.11
C PRO A 488 22.09 7.52 2.45
N GLU A 489 22.23 8.43 1.48
CA GLU A 489 21.65 9.76 1.56
C GLU A 489 20.12 9.65 1.67
N ARG A 490 19.52 10.55 2.45
CA ARG A 490 18.07 10.63 2.68
C ARG A 490 17.62 12.09 2.67
N VAL A 491 16.36 12.31 2.33
CA VAL A 491 15.71 13.61 2.53
C VAL A 491 15.44 13.88 4.01
N GLY A 492 15.33 15.17 4.38
CA GLY A 492 15.06 15.65 5.73
C GLY A 492 13.61 15.45 6.20
N VAL A 493 13.02 14.29 5.94
CA VAL A 493 11.66 13.96 6.40
C VAL A 493 11.76 13.04 7.61
N TYR A 494 11.12 13.33 8.73
CA TYR A 494 11.26 12.58 9.98
C TYR A 494 9.93 12.01 10.49
N LEU A 495 10.00 10.79 11.04
CA LEU A 495 8.85 10.15 11.67
C LEU A 495 8.76 10.61 13.14
N THR A 496 7.89 11.57 13.43
CA THR A 496 7.78 12.19 14.76
C THR A 496 6.41 12.86 14.96
N ASN A 497 6.01 13.06 16.22
CA ASN A 497 4.94 14.00 16.53
C ASN A 497 5.47 15.44 16.46
N ALA A 498 4.94 16.24 15.55
CA ALA A 498 5.36 17.62 15.36
C ALA A 498 4.89 18.59 16.45
N LEU A 499 3.94 18.20 17.31
CA LEU A 499 3.43 19.06 18.39
C LEU A 499 4.23 18.92 19.70
N THR A 500 5.19 17.99 19.77
CA THR A 500 5.97 17.67 20.98
C THR A 500 7.48 17.67 20.71
N GLY A 501 8.29 17.67 21.78
CA GLY A 501 9.76 17.53 21.68
C GLY A 501 10.50 18.80 21.24
N TRP A 502 9.86 19.96 21.38
CA TRP A 502 10.46 21.26 21.05
C TRP A 502 11.36 21.82 22.14
N GLU A 503 11.17 21.35 23.37
CA GLU A 503 12.04 21.64 24.51
C GLU A 503 12.86 20.37 24.86
N PRO A 504 14.13 20.51 25.29
CA PRO A 504 14.89 19.36 25.76
C PRO A 504 14.17 18.66 26.93
N PRO A 505 14.08 17.32 26.92
CA PRO A 505 13.36 16.60 27.96
C PRO A 505 14.05 16.77 29.32
N SER A 506 13.25 16.91 30.37
CA SER A 506 13.75 17.06 31.75
C SER A 506 14.43 15.80 32.29
N GLU A 507 14.06 14.64 31.75
CA GLU A 507 14.65 13.34 32.03
C GLU A 507 15.27 12.76 30.76
N LYS A 508 16.26 11.87 30.92
CA LYS A 508 16.79 11.17 29.76
C LYS A 508 15.67 10.31 29.14
N PRO A 509 15.45 10.39 27.81
CA PRO A 509 14.51 9.51 27.14
C PRO A 509 14.83 8.05 27.45
N LYS A 510 13.80 7.21 27.54
CA LYS A 510 14.03 5.78 27.70
C LYS A 510 14.76 5.26 26.48
N GLN A 511 15.64 4.28 26.72
CA GLN A 511 16.31 3.58 25.65
C GLN A 511 15.28 2.77 24.86
N ILE A 512 15.20 3.01 23.55
CA ILE A 512 14.31 2.26 22.67
C ILE A 512 15.07 1.01 22.26
N ALA A 513 14.46 -0.16 22.49
CA ALA A 513 15.13 -1.46 22.28
C ALA A 513 15.48 -1.78 20.81
N PHE A 514 15.15 -0.89 19.86
CA PHE A 514 15.27 -1.13 18.43
C PHE A 514 16.19 -0.10 17.76
N PRO A 515 17.26 -0.55 17.07
CA PRO A 515 18.14 0.32 16.30
C PRO A 515 17.37 1.15 15.27
N GLY A 516 17.73 2.42 15.08
CA GLY A 516 17.13 3.32 14.10
C GLY A 516 15.92 4.13 14.60
N PHE A 517 15.22 3.69 15.65
CA PHE A 517 14.15 4.49 16.27
C PHE A 517 14.72 5.66 17.07
N GLU A 518 15.77 5.39 17.86
CA GLU A 518 16.49 6.43 18.61
C GLU A 518 17.12 7.46 17.67
N ASP A 519 17.81 6.98 16.63
CA ASP A 519 18.44 7.85 15.63
C ASP A 519 17.42 8.74 14.93
N GLU A 520 16.23 8.21 14.62
CA GLU A 520 15.16 8.97 13.96
C GLU A 520 14.56 10.03 14.89
N ARG A 521 14.29 9.68 16.15
CA ARG A 521 13.83 10.63 17.17
C ARG A 521 14.85 11.73 17.39
N ASP A 522 16.10 11.36 17.65
CA ASP A 522 17.17 12.31 17.97
C ASP A 522 17.46 13.25 16.78
N ALA A 523 17.36 12.75 15.54
CA ALA A 523 17.47 13.60 14.35
C ALA A 523 16.28 14.56 14.21
N ALA A 524 15.06 14.13 14.52
CA ALA A 524 13.89 15.00 14.54
C ALA A 524 14.01 16.08 15.62
N ASP A 525 14.43 15.70 16.84
CA ASP A 525 14.62 16.62 17.96
C ASP A 525 15.70 17.66 17.65
N LYS A 526 16.79 17.25 16.98
CA LYS A 526 17.80 18.19 16.48
C LYS A 526 17.19 19.25 15.55
N VAL A 527 16.30 18.85 14.65
CA VAL A 527 15.60 19.81 13.78
C VAL A 527 14.73 20.75 14.61
N LYS A 528 13.95 20.21 15.55
CA LYS A 528 13.04 20.99 16.40
C LYS A 528 13.78 22.02 17.28
N GLN A 529 14.93 21.63 17.82
CA GLN A 529 15.61 22.38 18.88
C GLN A 529 16.74 23.28 18.38
N GLU A 530 17.40 22.91 17.26
CA GLU A 530 18.62 23.60 16.80
C GLU A 530 18.43 24.38 15.48
N GLN A 531 17.45 24.04 14.64
CA GLN A 531 17.34 24.64 13.31
C GLN A 531 16.61 25.99 13.35
N PRO A 532 17.15 27.03 12.68
CA PRO A 532 16.53 28.35 12.60
C PRO A 532 15.44 28.35 11.51
N ILE A 533 14.31 27.70 11.79
CA ILE A 533 13.18 27.59 10.87
C ILE A 533 12.63 28.99 10.56
N LEU A 534 12.63 29.37 9.28
CA LEU A 534 12.10 30.66 8.83
C LEU A 534 10.73 30.53 8.16
N VAL A 535 10.45 29.37 7.57
CA VAL A 535 9.21 29.12 6.84
C VAL A 535 8.55 27.87 7.37
N ILE A 536 7.29 28.01 7.78
CA ILE A 536 6.42 26.88 8.11
C ILE A 536 5.24 26.89 7.15
N LEU A 537 5.03 25.79 6.43
CA LEU A 537 3.93 25.64 5.48
C LEU A 537 3.44 24.19 5.44
N GLY A 538 2.16 23.97 5.19
CA GLY A 538 1.58 22.62 5.22
C GLY A 538 0.06 22.65 5.22
N ASN A 539 -0.54 21.46 5.28
CA ASN A 539 -1.98 21.28 5.44
C ASN A 539 -2.25 20.44 6.70
N PRO A 540 -2.44 21.08 7.86
CA PRO A 540 -2.59 20.36 9.12
C PRO A 540 -3.93 19.60 9.21
N PRO A 541 -3.98 18.51 9.99
CA PRO A 541 -5.21 17.73 10.18
C PRO A 541 -6.27 18.55 10.93
N TYR A 542 -7.55 18.34 10.58
CA TYR A 542 -8.68 19.07 11.18
C TYR A 542 -9.12 18.51 12.53
N ASN A 543 -9.27 17.18 12.64
CA ASN A 543 -9.91 16.55 13.79
C ASN A 543 -8.88 15.95 14.75
N ALA A 544 -9.11 16.11 16.06
CA ALA A 544 -8.33 15.44 17.09
C ALA A 544 -8.35 13.92 16.95
N TYR A 545 -7.17 13.30 16.97
CA TYR A 545 -7.06 11.85 17.07
C TYR A 545 -7.54 11.41 18.46
N ALA A 546 -8.59 10.59 18.50
CA ALA A 546 -9.12 10.09 19.77
C ALA A 546 -8.08 9.16 20.42
N GLY A 547 -7.59 9.53 21.62
CA GLY A 547 -6.73 8.69 22.46
C GLY A 547 -5.23 8.95 22.37
N ILE A 548 -4.79 10.02 21.69
CA ILE A 548 -3.37 10.20 21.33
C ILE A 548 -2.70 11.44 21.96
N SER A 549 -3.44 12.39 22.55
CA SER A 549 -2.89 13.69 22.99
C SER A 549 -2.00 13.58 24.24
N PRO A 550 -0.68 13.85 24.14
CA PRO A 550 0.22 13.97 25.29
C PRO A 550 -0.06 15.23 26.11
N ASP A 551 0.47 15.29 27.34
CA ASP A 551 0.32 16.43 28.24
C ASP A 551 0.90 17.74 27.67
N GLU A 552 1.97 17.65 26.87
CA GLU A 552 2.60 18.81 26.22
C GLU A 552 1.65 19.49 25.22
N GLU A 553 0.75 18.73 24.59
CA GLU A 553 -0.22 19.29 23.65
C GLU A 553 -1.38 20.02 24.33
N ASN A 554 -1.70 19.65 25.57
CA ASN A 554 -2.90 20.13 26.28
C ASN A 554 -2.86 21.63 26.59
N ASN A 555 -1.65 22.21 26.69
CA ASN A 555 -1.47 23.62 27.05
C ASN A 555 -1.10 24.52 25.86
N LEU A 556 -0.88 23.97 24.65
CA LEU A 556 -0.44 24.74 23.49
C LEU A 556 -1.35 25.95 23.21
N VAL A 557 -2.66 25.71 23.21
CA VAL A 557 -3.69 26.69 22.82
C VAL A 557 -4.19 27.57 23.96
N GLU A 558 -3.65 27.44 25.18
CA GLU A 558 -4.06 28.26 26.32
C GLU A 558 -3.91 29.77 26.09
N PRO A 559 -2.85 30.29 25.42
CA PRO A 559 -2.77 31.70 25.07
C PRO A 559 -3.96 32.18 24.23
N TYR A 560 -4.51 31.32 23.37
CA TYR A 560 -5.70 31.65 22.57
C TYR A 560 -6.97 31.65 23.39
N LYS A 561 -7.01 30.97 24.55
CA LYS A 561 -8.18 30.89 25.44
C LYS A 561 -8.35 32.09 26.36
N VAL A 562 -7.30 32.90 26.54
CA VAL A 562 -7.31 34.10 27.41
C VAL A 562 -8.37 35.10 26.91
N GLY A 563 -9.26 35.54 27.82
CA GLY A 563 -10.27 36.56 27.51
C GLY A 563 -11.52 36.07 26.76
N LEU A 564 -11.54 34.88 26.15
CA LEU A 564 -12.67 34.43 25.31
C LEU A 564 -14.03 34.39 26.02
N ILE A 565 -14.05 33.89 27.26
CA ILE A 565 -15.27 33.81 28.05
C ILE A 565 -15.56 35.15 28.72
N SER A 566 -14.53 35.75 29.34
CA SER A 566 -14.67 36.95 30.17
C SER A 566 -14.87 38.24 29.39
N GLU A 567 -14.31 38.35 28.18
CA GLU A 567 -14.33 39.56 27.35
C GLU A 567 -15.24 39.38 26.12
N TRP A 568 -15.17 38.23 25.45
CA TRP A 568 -15.88 38.00 24.17
C TRP A 568 -17.16 37.17 24.31
N GLY A 569 -17.43 36.59 25.49
CA GLY A 569 -18.64 35.82 25.77
C GLY A 569 -18.80 34.51 24.98
N ILE A 570 -17.73 33.98 24.40
CA ILE A 570 -17.75 32.77 23.55
C ILE A 570 -17.66 31.52 24.44
N LYS A 571 -18.68 30.65 24.36
CA LYS A 571 -18.84 29.46 25.24
C LYS A 571 -18.56 28.10 24.57
N LYS A 572 -18.31 28.08 23.26
CA LYS A 572 -18.14 26.85 22.48
C LYS A 572 -16.67 26.73 22.05
N PHE A 573 -16.01 25.67 22.50
CA PHE A 573 -14.58 25.45 22.32
C PHE A 573 -14.34 24.57 21.08
N ASN A 574 -14.05 25.20 19.94
CA ASN A 574 -13.39 24.51 18.82
C ASN A 574 -11.89 24.84 18.78
N LEU A 575 -11.34 25.46 19.84
CA LEU A 575 -9.93 25.88 19.89
C LEU A 575 -8.96 24.72 20.16
N ASP A 576 -9.49 23.56 20.53
CA ASP A 576 -8.71 22.36 20.78
C ASP A 576 -8.52 21.49 19.52
N ASP A 577 -9.05 21.93 18.36
CA ASP A 577 -8.86 21.27 17.07
C ASP A 577 -7.37 21.24 16.68
N LEU A 578 -6.91 20.16 16.04
CA LEU A 578 -5.49 19.96 15.75
C LEU A 578 -4.91 21.07 14.89
N TYR A 579 -5.63 21.52 13.86
CA TYR A 579 -5.14 22.57 12.97
C TYR A 579 -4.79 23.87 13.71
N ILE A 580 -5.46 24.17 14.83
CA ILE A 580 -5.19 25.34 15.68
C ILE A 580 -3.92 25.13 16.48
N ARG A 581 -3.67 23.90 16.98
CA ARG A 581 -2.40 23.56 17.63
C ARG A 581 -1.22 23.73 16.67
N PHE A 582 -1.38 23.33 15.40
CA PHE A 582 -0.36 23.53 14.37
C PHE A 582 -0.14 25.02 14.04
N PHE A 583 -1.19 25.85 14.00
CA PHE A 583 -1.01 27.30 13.88
C PHE A 583 -0.26 27.89 15.06
N ARG A 584 -0.61 27.47 16.28
CA ARG A 584 0.06 27.94 17.47
C ARG A 584 1.53 27.51 17.54
N LEU A 585 1.83 26.29 17.11
CA LEU A 585 3.19 25.82 16.92
C LEU A 585 3.96 26.74 15.97
N ALA A 586 3.38 27.05 14.81
CA ALA A 586 4.02 27.91 13.82
C ALA A 586 4.28 29.32 14.37
N GLU A 587 3.32 29.90 15.09
CA GLU A 587 3.47 31.20 15.76
C GLU A 587 4.59 31.16 16.80
N LYS A 588 4.57 30.19 17.73
CA LYS A 588 5.63 30.03 18.75
C LYS A 588 7.00 29.89 18.08
N ARG A 589 7.09 29.19 16.95
CA ARG A 589 8.40 28.93 16.32
C ARG A 589 8.97 30.09 15.52
N ILE A 590 8.13 30.96 14.99
CA ILE A 590 8.54 32.07 14.14
C ILE A 590 8.60 33.40 14.91
N ALA A 591 7.72 33.60 15.88
CA ALA A 591 7.52 34.91 16.51
C ALA A 591 7.97 35.00 17.98
N GLU A 592 8.16 33.87 18.67
CA GLU A 592 8.60 33.79 20.08
C GLU A 592 9.99 33.16 20.17
#